data_AF-A0A8T6PYA3-F1
#
_entry.id   AF-A0A8T6PYA3-F1
#
_cell.length_a   1.000
_cell.length_b   1.000
_cell.length_c   1.000
_cell.angle_alpha   90.00
_cell.angle_beta   90.00
_cell.angle_gamma   90.00
#
_symmetry.space_group_name_H-M   'P 1'
#
loop_
_entity.id
_entity.type
_entity.pdbx_description
1 polymer ?
#
loop_
_entity_poly.entity_id
_entity_poly.type
_entity_poly.pdbx_seq_one_letter_code
_entity_poly.pdbx_strand_id
1 'polypeptide(L)'
;MKQIAFYRRSGRPGAFRGLKERVTWMIQSRGRPVTGCEIAEKFGVSLCEFNKVARGLTKGSKVVKIKASEPFTTDTGIVDRFFSLESNPRRDTPRSRNAVPPFSRRSREHAAKNCREEYVQKAERRRRLIKAGLYIDEFENAL
;
A
#
# COMPACT_ATOMS: atom_id res chain seq x y z
N MET A 1 7.78 -7.54 -3.72
CA MET A 1 6.47 -6.90 -4.04
C MET A 1 6.60 -5.40 -3.87
N LYS A 2 6.16 -4.61 -4.86
CA LYS A 2 6.13 -3.14 -4.76
C LYS A 2 4.97 -2.73 -3.85
N GLN A 3 5.23 -1.88 -2.85
CA GLN A 3 4.22 -1.48 -1.87
C GLN A 3 3.05 -0.73 -2.54
N ILE A 4 1.81 -1.14 -2.23
CA ILE A 4 0.61 -0.49 -2.77
C ILE A 4 0.54 0.92 -2.20
N ALA A 5 0.15 1.89 -3.04
CA ALA A 5 0.17 3.31 -2.72
C ALA A 5 -0.54 3.65 -1.38
N PHE A 6 -1.58 2.90 -1.02
CA PHE A 6 -2.36 3.08 0.21
C PHE A 6 -1.58 2.88 1.50
N TYR A 7 -0.51 2.09 1.47
CA TYR A 7 0.27 1.73 2.66
C TYR A 7 1.67 2.35 2.67
N ARG A 8 1.99 3.16 1.66
CA ARG A 8 3.28 3.89 1.57
C ARG A 8 3.47 4.94 2.67
N ARG A 9 2.39 5.44 3.28
CA ARG A 9 2.47 6.26 4.50
C ARG A 9 2.81 5.35 5.67
N SER A 10 4.11 5.26 5.93
CA SER A 10 4.74 4.32 6.84
C SER A 10 4.22 4.48 8.27
N GLY A 11 3.70 3.39 8.83
CA GLY A 11 3.77 3.12 10.25
C GLY A 11 5.23 2.88 10.70
N ARG A 12 5.41 2.34 11.91
CA ARG A 12 6.74 2.13 12.52
C ARG A 12 7.69 1.35 11.58
N PRO A 13 8.97 1.76 11.48
CA PRO A 13 10.00 0.99 10.78
C PRO A 13 10.19 -0.37 11.46
N GLY A 14 10.61 -1.39 10.69
CA GLY A 14 10.87 -2.75 11.18
C GLY A 14 10.16 -3.86 10.40
N ALA A 15 10.26 -5.10 10.89
CA ALA A 15 9.73 -6.30 10.24
C ALA A 15 8.21 -6.21 9.93
N PHE A 16 7.45 -5.57 10.81
CA PHE A 16 5.98 -5.40 10.69
C PHE A 16 5.55 -4.20 9.83
N ARG A 17 6.44 -3.59 9.04
CA ARG A 17 6.07 -2.49 8.13
C ARG A 17 5.01 -2.97 7.14
N GLY A 18 3.87 -2.25 7.10
CA GLY A 18 2.75 -2.63 6.24
C GLY A 18 2.06 -3.93 6.66
N LEU A 19 2.09 -4.31 7.95
CA LEU A 19 1.53 -5.56 8.46
C LEU A 19 0.14 -5.88 7.90
N LYS A 20 -0.79 -4.95 8.03
CA LYS A 20 -2.19 -5.14 7.60
C LYS A 20 -2.32 -5.35 6.08
N GLU A 21 -1.53 -4.64 5.29
CA GLU A 21 -1.45 -4.81 3.83
C GLU A 21 -0.99 -6.21 3.45
N ARG A 22 0.15 -6.60 4.01
CA ARG A 22 0.81 -7.87 3.69
C ARG A 22 -0.05 -9.06 4.09
N VAL A 23 -0.70 -8.99 5.25
CA VAL A 23 -1.64 -10.02 5.69
C VAL A 23 -2.88 -10.07 4.78
N THR A 24 -3.46 -8.92 4.43
CA THR A 24 -4.59 -8.86 3.48
C THR A 24 -4.21 -9.49 2.15
N TRP A 25 -3.02 -9.17 1.62
CA TRP A 25 -2.52 -9.75 0.39
C TRP A 25 -2.28 -11.25 0.48
N MET A 26 -1.77 -11.76 1.61
CA MET A 26 -1.61 -13.20 1.81
C MET A 26 -2.96 -13.93 1.78
N ILE A 27 -3.97 -13.40 2.47
CA ILE A 27 -5.32 -13.97 2.46
C ILE A 27 -5.90 -13.97 1.04
N GLN A 28 -5.79 -12.85 0.32
CA GLN A 28 -6.30 -12.75 -1.06
C GLN A 28 -5.56 -13.65 -2.04
N SER A 29 -4.22 -13.72 -1.95
CA SER A 29 -3.39 -14.52 -2.87
C SER A 29 -3.58 -16.02 -2.66
N ARG A 30 -3.86 -16.43 -1.42
CA ARG A 30 -4.11 -17.85 -1.09
C ARG A 30 -5.59 -18.24 -1.24
N GLY A 31 -6.51 -17.28 -1.29
CA GLY A 31 -7.96 -17.52 -1.37
C GLY A 31 -8.54 -18.20 -0.13
N ARG A 32 -7.79 -18.30 0.97
CA ARG A 32 -8.19 -18.98 2.21
C ARG A 32 -7.73 -18.20 3.45
N PRO A 33 -8.34 -18.44 4.62
CA PRO A 33 -7.81 -17.96 5.89
C PRO A 33 -6.36 -18.43 6.09
N VAL A 34 -5.56 -17.56 6.70
CA VAL A 34 -4.15 -17.84 7.01
C VAL A 34 -3.95 -17.93 8.52
N THR A 35 -3.01 -18.76 8.95
CA THR A 35 -2.67 -18.91 10.37
C THR A 35 -1.67 -17.85 10.82
N GLY A 36 -1.60 -17.56 12.13
CA GLY A 36 -0.57 -16.68 12.67
C GLY A 36 0.83 -17.27 12.50
N CYS A 37 0.98 -18.60 12.51
CA CYS A 37 2.21 -19.29 12.14
C CYS A 37 2.67 -18.94 10.71
N GLU A 38 1.78 -19.13 9.72
CA GLU A 38 2.09 -18.81 8.31
C GLU A 38 2.45 -17.32 8.12
N ILE A 39 1.79 -16.45 8.89
CA ILE A 39 2.12 -15.02 8.91
C ILE A 39 3.52 -14.85 9.50
N ALA A 40 3.77 -15.34 10.71
CA ALA A 40 5.04 -15.15 11.42
C ALA A 40 6.25 -15.62 10.58
N GLU A 41 6.14 -16.79 9.94
CA GLU A 41 7.15 -17.30 9.01
C GLU A 41 7.42 -16.34 7.85
N LYS A 42 6.37 -15.79 7.22
CA LYS A 42 6.54 -14.85 6.10
C LYS A 42 7.16 -13.52 6.52
N PHE A 43 7.03 -13.16 7.79
CA PHE A 43 7.62 -11.96 8.38
C PHE A 43 9.01 -12.22 8.98
N GLY A 44 9.45 -13.48 9.08
CA GLY A 44 10.73 -13.86 9.69
C GLY A 44 10.77 -13.59 11.19
N VAL A 45 9.62 -13.70 11.87
CA VAL A 45 9.45 -13.43 13.30
C VAL A 45 8.89 -14.66 14.01
N SER A 46 9.05 -14.73 15.33
CA SER A 46 8.44 -15.79 16.11
C SER A 46 6.92 -15.60 16.23
N LEU A 47 6.18 -16.70 16.43
CA LEU A 47 4.74 -16.65 16.70
C LEU A 47 4.42 -15.81 17.95
N CYS A 48 5.26 -15.87 18.99
CA CYS A 48 5.13 -15.07 20.20
C CYS A 48 5.24 -13.56 19.92
N GLU A 49 6.18 -13.14 19.07
CA GLU A 49 6.29 -11.73 18.66
C GLU A 49 5.12 -11.29 17.81
N PHE A 50 4.67 -12.15 16.90
CA PHE A 50 3.48 -11.87 16.10
C PHE A 50 2.24 -11.70 16.99
N ASN A 51 2.05 -12.57 18.00
CA ASN A 51 0.93 -12.50 18.93
C ASN A 51 0.86 -11.19 19.72
N LYS A 52 2.01 -10.56 20.03
CA LYS A 52 2.06 -9.22 20.65
C LYS A 52 1.43 -8.14 19.75
N VAL A 53 1.56 -8.28 18.43
CA VAL A 53 1.10 -7.30 17.43
C VAL A 53 -0.26 -7.67 16.84
N ALA A 54 -0.67 -8.94 16.92
CA ALA A 54 -1.91 -9.47 16.34
C ALA A 54 -3.17 -8.71 16.82
N ARG A 55 -3.18 -8.19 18.05
CA ARG A 55 -4.29 -7.33 18.55
C ARG A 55 -4.50 -6.08 17.69
N GLY A 56 -3.43 -5.51 17.13
CA GLY A 56 -3.51 -4.35 16.23
C GLY A 56 -4.09 -4.70 14.86
N LEU A 57 -3.99 -5.96 14.43
CA LEU A 57 -4.48 -6.43 13.13
C LEU A 57 -6.02 -6.46 13.09
N THR A 58 -6.62 -6.99 14.15
CA THR A 58 -8.08 -7.10 14.31
C THR A 58 -8.75 -5.80 14.72
N LYS A 59 -7.97 -4.79 15.15
CA LYS A 59 -8.51 -3.45 15.44
C LYS A 59 -9.17 -2.89 14.16
N GLY A 60 -10.45 -2.55 14.29
CA GLY A 60 -11.28 -2.11 13.17
C GLY A 60 -10.64 -0.94 12.42
N SER A 61 -10.50 -1.08 11.10
CA SER A 61 -10.07 0.01 10.23
C SER A 61 -11.08 0.18 9.11
N LYS A 62 -11.28 1.40 8.64
CA LYS A 62 -12.24 1.71 7.55
C LYS A 62 -11.87 1.06 6.22
N VAL A 63 -10.57 0.79 6.00
CA VAL A 63 -10.04 0.25 4.75
C VAL A 63 -10.21 -1.26 4.67
N VAL A 64 -9.86 -1.99 5.75
CA VAL A 64 -9.91 -3.46 5.82
C VAL A 64 -10.31 -3.91 7.22
N LYS A 65 -11.23 -4.86 7.29
CA LYS A 65 -11.56 -5.58 8.53
C LYS A 65 -11.07 -7.02 8.42
N ILE A 66 -10.22 -7.41 9.37
CA ILE A 66 -9.68 -8.76 9.49
C ILE A 66 -10.31 -9.38 10.73
N LYS A 67 -10.96 -10.51 10.56
CA LYS A 67 -11.55 -11.30 11.65
C LYS A 67 -10.55 -12.36 12.08
N ALA A 68 -10.39 -12.53 13.39
CA ALA A 68 -9.67 -13.66 13.95
C ALA A 68 -10.68 -14.73 14.39
N SER A 69 -10.35 -16.00 14.18
CA SER A 69 -11.11 -17.14 14.70
C SER A 69 -10.90 -17.32 16.20
N GLU A 70 -11.58 -18.32 16.75
CA GLU A 70 -11.24 -18.86 18.07
C GLU A 70 -9.78 -19.32 18.13
N PRO A 71 -9.11 -19.14 19.28
CA PRO A 71 -7.75 -19.60 19.49
C PRO A 71 -7.69 -21.14 19.52
N PHE A 72 -6.67 -21.71 18.89
CA PHE A 72 -6.32 -23.11 19.02
C PHE A 72 -4.86 -23.24 19.44
N THR A 73 -4.52 -24.33 20.12
CA THR A 73 -3.14 -24.59 20.56
C THR A 73 -2.43 -25.41 19.50
N THR A 74 -1.23 -24.96 19.11
CA THR A 74 -0.37 -25.69 18.17
C THR A 74 0.41 -26.77 18.92
N ASP A 75 0.98 -27.75 18.21
CA ASP A 75 1.82 -28.82 18.76
C ASP A 75 3.01 -28.30 19.60
N THR A 76 3.45 -27.06 19.34
CA THR A 76 4.49 -26.35 20.10
C THR A 76 3.99 -25.74 21.41
N GLY A 77 2.72 -25.92 21.76
CA GLY A 77 2.07 -25.36 22.96
C GLY A 77 1.72 -23.88 22.84
N ILE A 78 1.97 -23.24 21.69
CA ILE A 78 1.68 -21.82 21.48
C ILE A 78 0.29 -21.64 20.86
N VAL A 79 -0.46 -20.67 21.38
CA VAL A 79 -1.79 -20.30 20.89
C VAL A 79 -1.69 -19.59 19.54
N ASP A 80 -2.42 -20.11 18.55
CA ASP A 80 -2.56 -19.52 17.22
C ASP A 80 -4.04 -19.30 16.85
N ARG A 81 -4.29 -18.54 15.79
CA ARG A 81 -5.61 -18.17 15.27
C ARG A 81 -5.60 -18.13 13.75
N PHE A 82 -6.76 -18.39 13.15
CA PHE A 82 -6.98 -18.11 11.74
C PHE A 82 -7.39 -16.66 11.55
N PHE A 83 -6.84 -16.04 10.52
CA PHE A 83 -7.17 -14.69 10.09
C PHE A 83 -7.86 -14.72 8.72
N SER A 84 -9.07 -14.18 8.67
CA SER A 84 -9.88 -14.05 7.46
C SER A 84 -10.28 -12.61 7.19
N LEU A 85 -10.60 -12.30 5.94
CA LEU A 85 -11.15 -11.00 5.56
C LEU A 85 -12.66 -11.01 5.75
N GLU A 86 -13.17 -10.05 6.53
CA GLU A 86 -14.61 -9.85 6.69
C GLU A 86 -15.20 -9.12 5.48
N SER A 87 -14.42 -8.22 4.88
CA SER A 87 -14.80 -7.50 3.68
C SER A 87 -13.60 -7.25 2.77
N ASN A 88 -13.88 -7.10 1.47
CA ASN A 88 -12.84 -6.74 0.53
C ASN A 88 -12.26 -5.36 0.86
N PRO A 89 -10.93 -5.21 0.76
CA PRO A 89 -10.26 -3.94 1.03
C PRO A 89 -10.81 -2.84 0.12
N ARG A 90 -11.32 -1.76 0.72
CA ARG A 90 -11.85 -0.60 -0.02
C ARG A 90 -11.07 0.66 0.34
N ARG A 91 -10.80 1.49 -0.66
CA ARG A 91 -10.19 2.81 -0.45
C ARG A 91 -11.08 3.66 0.46
N ASP A 92 -10.50 4.19 1.54
CA ASP A 92 -11.14 5.21 2.37
C ASP A 92 -11.08 6.55 1.62
N THR A 93 -12.05 6.77 0.73
CA THR A 93 -12.28 8.06 0.09
C THR A 93 -13.20 8.89 0.97
N PRO A 94 -12.89 10.18 1.21
CA PRO A 94 -13.81 11.03 1.96
C PRO A 94 -15.16 11.09 1.24
N ARG A 95 -16.25 10.88 2.01
CA ARG A 95 -17.61 10.69 1.47
C ARG A 95 -18.32 11.97 1.03
N SER A 96 -17.81 13.16 1.37
CA SER A 96 -18.55 14.39 1.08
C SER A 96 -18.35 14.80 -0.39
N ARG A 97 -19.43 15.26 -1.03
CA ARG A 97 -19.45 15.76 -2.41
C ARG A 97 -18.44 16.89 -2.65
N ASN A 98 -18.08 17.61 -1.59
CA ASN A 98 -17.14 18.73 -1.58
C ASN A 98 -15.79 18.39 -0.93
N ALA A 99 -15.57 17.11 -0.56
CA ALA A 99 -14.32 16.70 0.04
C ALA A 99 -13.26 16.58 -1.05
N VAL A 100 -12.46 17.62 -1.17
CA VAL A 100 -11.23 17.56 -1.97
C VAL A 100 -10.38 16.43 -1.40
N PRO A 101 -9.92 15.46 -2.21
CA PRO A 101 -8.95 14.48 -1.75
C PRO A 101 -7.78 15.23 -1.10
N PRO A 102 -7.21 14.76 0.02
CA PRO A 102 -6.14 15.46 0.70
C PRO A 102 -4.87 15.40 -0.17
N PHE A 103 -4.77 16.30 -1.14
CA PHE A 103 -3.57 16.58 -1.89
C PHE A 103 -2.62 17.36 -0.98
N SER A 104 -1.34 17.03 -1.02
CA SER A 104 -0.34 17.80 -0.29
C SER A 104 -0.33 19.24 -0.78
N ARG A 105 0.00 20.20 0.09
CA ARG A 105 0.14 21.62 -0.28
C ARG A 105 1.06 21.78 -1.50
N ARG A 106 2.17 21.03 -1.52
CA ARG A 106 3.12 20.94 -2.65
C ARG A 106 2.46 20.48 -3.95
N SER A 107 1.57 19.49 -3.91
CA SER A 107 0.85 19.01 -5.10
C SER A 107 -0.10 20.08 -5.65
N ARG A 108 -0.73 20.87 -4.76
CA ARG A 108 -1.59 21.99 -5.17
C ARG A 108 -0.77 23.14 -5.74
N GLU A 109 0.33 23.51 -5.10
CA GLU A 109 1.26 24.55 -5.57
C GLU A 109 1.87 24.19 -6.93
N HIS A 110 2.31 22.94 -7.12
CA HIS A 110 2.81 22.46 -8.40
C HIS A 110 1.72 22.46 -9.49
N ALA A 111 0.48 22.08 -9.16
CA ALA A 111 -0.62 22.15 -10.12
C ALA A 111 -1.02 23.59 -10.47
N ALA A 112 -0.87 24.53 -9.53
CA ALA A 112 -1.20 25.95 -9.71
C ALA A 112 -0.16 26.72 -10.54
N LYS A 113 1.07 26.22 -10.67
CA LYS A 113 2.18 26.89 -11.38
C LYS A 113 2.16 26.75 -12.90
N ASN A 114 0.99 26.60 -13.54
CA ASN A 114 0.87 26.38 -15.00
C ASN A 114 1.77 25.27 -15.57
N CYS A 115 2.24 24.34 -14.74
CA CYS A 115 3.16 23.28 -15.16
C CYS A 115 2.54 22.42 -16.28
N ARG A 116 1.21 22.35 -16.35
CA ARG A 116 0.50 21.66 -17.44
C ARG A 116 0.84 22.26 -18.81
N GLU A 117 0.87 23.59 -18.93
CA GLU A 117 1.19 24.27 -20.19
C GLU A 117 2.64 24.04 -20.58
N GLU A 118 3.57 24.12 -19.62
CA GLU A 118 4.98 23.81 -19.84
C GLU A 118 5.19 22.36 -20.31
N TYR A 119 4.53 21.39 -19.69
CA TYR A 119 4.63 19.98 -20.09
C TYR A 119 3.99 19.73 -21.46
N VAL A 120 2.90 20.43 -21.80
CA VAL A 120 2.29 20.36 -23.14
C VAL A 120 3.25 20.92 -24.20
N GLN A 121 3.86 22.08 -23.95
CA GLN A 121 4.83 22.67 -24.87
C GLN A 121 6.07 21.79 -25.05
N LYS A 122 6.60 21.21 -23.96
CA LYS A 122 7.71 20.24 -24.03
C LYS A 122 7.31 19.00 -24.84
N ALA A 123 6.12 18.45 -24.61
CA ALA A 123 5.62 17.30 -25.37
C ALA A 123 5.44 17.60 -26.86
N GLU A 124 4.92 18.78 -27.21
CA GLU A 124 4.82 19.21 -28.61
C GLU A 124 6.20 19.38 -29.26
N ARG A 125 7.16 19.98 -28.54
CA ARG A 125 8.52 20.12 -29.01
C ARG A 125 9.16 18.75 -29.28
N ARG A 126 9.03 17.81 -28.34
CA ARG A 126 9.47 16.41 -28.53
C ARG A 126 8.83 15.78 -29.75
N ARG A 127 7.50 15.93 -29.93
CA ARG A 127 6.78 15.43 -31.10
C ARG A 127 7.35 15.99 -32.41
N ARG A 128 7.69 17.27 -32.47
CA ARG A 128 8.31 17.89 -33.66
C ARG A 128 9.71 17.34 -33.93
N LEU A 129 10.53 17.20 -32.90
CA LEU A 129 11.90 16.66 -33.02
C LEU A 129 11.92 15.19 -33.45
N ILE A 130 11.02 14.37 -32.90
CA ILE A 130 10.87 12.96 -33.31
C ILE A 130 10.43 12.89 -34.77
N LYS A 131 9.45 13.71 -35.18
CA LYS A 131 8.99 13.77 -36.58
C LYS A 131 10.12 14.17 -37.54
N ALA A 132 11.04 15.03 -37.10
CA ALA A 132 12.20 15.46 -37.88
C ALA A 132 13.38 14.47 -37.83
N GLY A 133 13.31 13.40 -37.03
CA GLY A 133 14.40 12.44 -36.85
C GLY A 133 15.59 12.99 -36.03
N LEU A 134 15.40 14.09 -35.30
CA LEU A 134 16.46 14.84 -34.58
C LEU A 134 16.38 14.66 -33.06
N TYR A 135 15.56 13.73 -32.56
CA TYR A 135 15.36 13.54 -31.13
C TYR A 135 16.37 12.55 -30.56
N ILE A 136 17.18 13.02 -29.60
CA ILE A 136 18.12 12.24 -28.81
C ILE A 136 17.83 12.57 -27.33
N ASP A 137 17.66 11.56 -26.47
CA ASP A 137 17.27 11.79 -25.06
C ASP A 137 18.29 12.63 -24.28
N GLU A 138 19.56 12.65 -24.70
CA GLU A 138 20.64 13.45 -24.10
C GLU A 138 20.53 14.95 -24.44
N PHE A 139 19.79 15.33 -25.49
CA PHE A 139 19.65 16.71 -25.96
C PHE A 139 18.83 17.59 -25.01
N GLU A 140 17.96 16.99 -24.18
CA GLU A 140 17.21 17.72 -23.15
C GLU A 140 18.02 17.99 -21.87
N ASN A 141 19.12 17.27 -21.65
CA ASN A 141 20.01 17.51 -20.51
C ASN A 141 21.09 18.57 -20.82
N ALA A 142 21.31 18.88 -22.10
CA ALA A 142 22.35 19.79 -22.58
C ALA A 142 21.87 21.25 -22.82
N LEU A 143 20.57 21.53 -22.66
CA LEU A 143 19.92 22.83 -22.89
C LEU A 143 19.22 23.31 -21.62
#